data_AF-A0A1Q3AAY4-F1
#
_entry.id   AF-A0A1Q3AAY4-F1
#
_cell.length_a   1.000
_cell.length_b   1.000
_cell.length_c   1.000
_cell.angle_alpha   90.00
_cell.angle_beta   90.00
_cell.angle_gamma   90.00
#
_symmetry.space_group_name_H-M   'P 1'
#
loop_
_entity.id
_entity.type
_entity.pdbx_description
1 polymer ?
#
loop_
_entity_poly.entity_id
_entity_poly.type
_entity_poly.pdbx_seq_one_letter_code
_entity_poly.pdbx_strand_id
1 'polypeptide(L)'
;MTIRESIETHFVGPNLEIQNWSISDWVLISKRIVILASYAVLHTIVKILQKLLQIFVDNPIVGVILVVNSSLWKFVPIFGRYAKRILPRIISHVKERLIPLLGKILQLIQLSFQLHIVEMTLKNKKNIQIFITAESDDLDLFDSAEKLRTTLLLSNHRSINDYMLINYLVQSCSPSTAGHFKKRHLLRQFWERGQVPIPPLNFISWGKICNFPHISLMKNILTQDENTFVPPRKIKEHLKTNGNQVLTIFPEVNIMTTELAIVQRKLNQDYPFVTRFYNVLYPRFRNFISLIKCFANINHVKRRQHNTLFDHAKLFFENGMDKLIYKTTVHGKQQGVDQEHANAAMIVGLPNSLDHVEMTLSDESPKQESPEKFSSVDEHRENISINPYLYDLTIVYYRPKYTSTGHDHVHGRIQIHNGYQLEQVNHSLLEMLKPEGKSFSNSDANLSLLPPIVVMVHIKKHELGPLLPIKGRNLEKWLEFQWYEKDRLIDSIENGIRIK
;
A
#
# COMPACT_ATOMS: atom_id res chain seq x y z
N MET A 1 6.55 -20.22 7.22
CA MET A 1 5.62 -20.25 6.08
C MET A 1 6.44 -20.41 4.81
N THR A 2 6.24 -21.50 4.08
CA THR A 2 6.90 -21.66 2.77
C THR A 2 6.20 -20.75 1.76
N ILE A 3 6.93 -20.11 0.84
CA ILE A 3 6.36 -19.20 -0.19
C ILE A 3 5.17 -19.86 -0.92
N ARG A 4 5.20 -21.20 -1.05
CA ARG A 4 4.13 -22.01 -1.61
C ARG A 4 2.80 -21.87 -0.86
N GLU A 5 2.80 -21.96 0.47
CA GLU A 5 1.58 -21.84 1.30
C GLU A 5 0.97 -20.44 1.21
N SER A 6 1.81 -19.40 1.11
CA SER A 6 1.35 -18.02 0.92
C SER A 6 0.72 -17.80 -0.46
N ILE A 7 1.30 -18.39 -1.51
CA ILE A 7 0.71 -18.36 -2.86
C ILE A 7 -0.61 -19.13 -2.89
N GLU A 8 -0.65 -20.31 -2.27
CA GLU A 8 -1.84 -21.15 -2.22
C GLU A 8 -2.98 -20.43 -1.51
N THR A 9 -2.73 -19.78 -0.37
CA THR A 9 -3.77 -19.07 0.39
C THR A 9 -4.24 -17.78 -0.27
N HIS A 10 -3.34 -16.91 -0.74
CA HIS A 10 -3.72 -15.57 -1.20
C HIS A 10 -4.00 -15.46 -2.70
N PHE A 11 -3.34 -16.27 -3.52
CA PHE A 11 -3.58 -16.24 -4.96
C PHE A 11 -4.63 -17.28 -5.33
N VAL A 12 -4.42 -18.53 -4.93
CA VAL A 12 -5.17 -19.67 -5.46
C VAL A 12 -6.49 -19.87 -4.69
N GLY A 13 -6.44 -19.82 -3.37
CA GLY A 13 -7.58 -20.06 -2.46
C GLY A 13 -7.65 -21.51 -1.96
N PRO A 14 -8.68 -21.85 -1.16
CA PRO A 14 -8.84 -23.20 -0.64
C PRO A 14 -9.01 -24.22 -1.77
N ASN A 15 -8.24 -25.32 -1.73
CA ASN A 15 -8.30 -26.39 -2.74
C ASN A 15 -9.72 -26.94 -3.00
N LEU A 16 -10.58 -26.91 -1.97
CA LEU A 16 -12.00 -27.30 -2.06
C LEU A 16 -12.81 -26.40 -2.99
N GLU A 17 -12.50 -25.10 -3.04
CA GLU A 17 -13.21 -24.17 -3.92
C GLU A 17 -12.76 -24.30 -5.37
N ILE A 18 -11.49 -24.66 -5.57
CA ILE A 18 -10.84 -24.79 -6.88
C ILE A 18 -11.25 -26.07 -7.61
N GLN A 19 -11.48 -27.17 -6.88
CA GLN A 19 -11.99 -28.41 -7.45
C GLN A 19 -13.39 -28.26 -8.06
N ASN A 20 -14.17 -27.28 -7.61
CA ASN A 20 -15.50 -26.99 -8.13
C ASN A 20 -15.49 -26.12 -9.40
N TRP A 21 -14.32 -25.82 -9.98
CA TRP A 21 -14.22 -24.93 -11.13
C TRP A 21 -14.36 -25.67 -12.45
N SER A 22 -15.19 -25.13 -13.33
CA SER A 22 -15.28 -25.64 -14.69
C SER A 22 -14.00 -25.33 -15.47
N ILE A 23 -13.69 -26.16 -16.47
CA ILE A 23 -12.58 -25.89 -17.41
C ILE A 23 -12.76 -24.53 -18.09
N SER A 24 -14.01 -24.11 -18.31
CA SER A 24 -14.33 -22.80 -18.90
C SER A 24 -13.95 -21.62 -18.00
N ASP A 25 -14.11 -21.78 -16.68
CA ASP A 25 -13.72 -20.76 -15.70
C ASP A 25 -12.20 -20.59 -15.68
N TRP A 26 -11.47 -21.71 -15.73
CA TRP A 26 -10.01 -21.72 -15.80
C TRP A 26 -9.47 -21.01 -17.03
N VAL A 27 -10.07 -21.26 -18.22
CA VAL A 27 -9.68 -20.58 -19.46
C VAL A 27 -9.94 -19.07 -19.35
N LEU A 28 -11.07 -18.67 -18.77
CA LEU A 28 -11.45 -17.26 -18.67
C LEU A 28 -10.60 -16.51 -17.63
N ILE A 29 -10.30 -17.12 -16.49
CA ILE A 29 -9.37 -16.59 -15.48
C ILE A 29 -7.96 -16.50 -16.06
N SER A 30 -7.48 -17.54 -16.74
CA SER A 30 -6.16 -17.53 -17.40
C SER A 30 -6.06 -16.39 -18.40
N LYS A 31 -7.10 -16.16 -19.22
CA LYS A 31 -7.17 -15.01 -20.12
C LYS A 31 -7.07 -13.68 -19.37
N ARG A 32 -7.75 -13.51 -18.23
CA ARG A 32 -7.69 -12.29 -17.41
C ARG A 32 -6.29 -12.06 -16.83
N ILE A 33 -5.64 -13.11 -16.32
CA ILE A 33 -4.26 -13.03 -15.81
C ILE A 33 -3.30 -12.66 -16.93
N VAL A 34 -3.42 -13.28 -18.11
CA VAL A 34 -2.59 -12.96 -19.28
C VAL A 34 -2.76 -11.49 -19.69
N ILE A 35 -4.00 -10.97 -19.67
CA ILE A 35 -4.26 -9.56 -19.92
C ILE A 35 -3.55 -8.68 -18.89
N LEU A 36 -3.68 -8.96 -17.60
CA LEU A 36 -3.00 -8.19 -16.54
C LEU A 36 -1.47 -8.25 -16.66
N ALA A 37 -0.91 -9.43 -16.93
CA ALA A 37 0.52 -9.62 -17.15
C ALA A 37 1.02 -8.87 -18.38
N SER A 38 0.22 -8.82 -19.45
CA SER A 38 0.58 -8.09 -20.68
C SER A 38 0.79 -6.59 -20.44
N TYR A 39 0.03 -5.97 -19.53
CA TYR A 39 0.24 -4.57 -19.16
C TYR A 39 1.60 -4.36 -18.47
N ALA A 40 2.02 -5.29 -17.59
CA ALA A 40 3.32 -5.20 -16.92
C ALA A 40 4.49 -5.38 -17.89
N VAL A 41 4.36 -6.31 -18.85
CA VAL A 41 5.35 -6.51 -19.92
C VAL A 41 5.43 -5.28 -20.82
N LEU A 42 4.29 -4.78 -21.31
CA LEU A 42 4.22 -3.59 -22.16
C LEU A 42 4.80 -2.35 -21.46
N HIS A 43 4.45 -2.14 -20.19
CA HIS A 43 5.00 -1.06 -19.37
C HIS A 43 6.53 -1.15 -19.30
N THR A 44 7.06 -2.35 -19.05
CA THR A 44 8.50 -2.60 -18.94
C THR A 44 9.21 -2.33 -20.27
N ILE A 45 8.66 -2.79 -21.40
CA ILE A 45 9.23 -2.55 -22.74
C ILE A 45 9.30 -1.05 -23.03
N VAL A 46 8.20 -0.31 -22.83
CA VAL A 46 8.15 1.13 -23.10
C VAL A 46 9.11 1.88 -22.17
N LYS A 47 9.23 1.47 -20.90
CA LYS A 47 10.16 2.07 -19.93
C LYS A 47 11.62 1.82 -20.30
N ILE A 48 11.95 0.63 -20.77
CA ILE A 48 13.30 0.31 -21.28
C ILE A 48 13.60 1.17 -22.51
N LEU A 49 12.66 1.27 -23.46
CA LEU A 49 12.81 2.10 -24.65
C LEU A 49 13.02 3.58 -24.28
N GLN A 50 12.23 4.11 -23.35
CA GLN A 50 12.39 5.48 -22.86
C GLN A 50 13.77 5.70 -22.24
N LYS A 51 14.24 4.78 -21.40
CA LYS A 51 15.58 4.85 -20.79
C LYS A 51 16.69 4.77 -21.83
N LEU A 52 16.59 3.89 -22.82
CA LEU A 52 17.56 3.78 -23.90
C LEU A 52 17.63 5.08 -24.71
N LEU A 53 16.49 5.70 -24.99
CA LEU A 53 16.43 6.99 -25.67
C LEU A 53 17.01 8.13 -24.83
N GLN A 54 16.76 8.15 -23.51
CA GLN A 54 17.38 9.12 -22.60
C GLN A 54 18.89 8.96 -22.58
N ILE A 55 19.39 7.73 -22.39
CA ILE A 55 20.83 7.44 -22.42
C ILE A 55 21.43 7.86 -23.76
N PHE A 56 20.74 7.61 -24.88
CA PHE A 56 21.21 8.03 -26.19
C PHE A 56 21.31 9.56 -26.32
N VAL A 57 20.28 10.29 -25.88
CA VAL A 57 20.26 11.76 -25.99
C VAL A 57 21.24 12.45 -25.04
N ASP A 58 21.42 11.92 -23.82
CA ASP A 58 22.23 12.55 -22.78
C ASP A 58 23.71 12.12 -22.80
N ASN A 59 24.09 11.18 -23.68
CA ASN A 59 25.47 10.71 -23.78
C ASN A 59 26.38 11.78 -24.41
N PRO A 60 27.51 12.14 -23.76
CA PRO A 60 28.46 13.13 -24.29
C PRO A 60 29.03 12.76 -25.67
N ILE A 61 29.08 11.46 -26.00
CA ILE A 61 29.52 10.97 -27.31
C ILE A 61 28.60 11.49 -28.42
N VAL A 62 27.30 11.64 -28.18
CA VAL A 62 26.37 12.20 -29.16
C VAL A 62 26.67 13.67 -29.45
N GLY A 63 27.13 14.42 -28.45
CA GLY A 63 27.67 15.77 -28.65
C GLY A 63 28.89 15.78 -29.57
N VAL A 64 29.83 14.86 -29.37
CA VAL A 64 31.03 14.71 -30.22
C VAL A 64 30.64 14.30 -31.65
N ILE A 65 29.72 13.33 -31.80
CA ILE A 65 29.19 12.90 -33.10
C ILE A 65 28.53 14.06 -33.83
N LEU A 66 27.76 14.91 -33.13
CA LEU A 66 27.15 16.09 -33.72
C LEU A 66 28.20 17.08 -34.25
N VAL A 67 29.29 17.31 -33.50
CA VAL A 67 30.38 18.20 -33.92
C VAL A 67 31.11 17.63 -35.13
N VAL A 68 31.47 16.34 -35.10
CA VAL A 68 32.16 15.64 -36.21
C VAL A 68 31.27 15.60 -37.46
N ASN A 69 30.01 15.23 -37.32
CA ASN A 69 29.03 15.24 -38.41
C ASN A 69 28.89 16.65 -38.98
N SER A 70 28.83 17.68 -38.13
CA SER A 70 28.77 19.07 -38.59
C SER A 70 30.00 19.51 -39.37
N SER A 71 31.18 18.92 -39.09
CA SER A 71 32.44 19.18 -39.77
C SER A 71 32.49 18.46 -41.12
N LEU A 72 32.12 17.17 -41.17
CA LEU A 72 32.07 16.36 -42.39
C LEU A 72 31.14 16.96 -43.45
N TRP A 73 29.95 17.42 -43.05
CA TRP A 73 28.99 18.02 -43.98
C TRP A 73 29.36 19.44 -44.44
N LYS A 74 30.40 20.08 -43.89
CA LYS A 74 30.92 21.35 -44.46
C LYS A 74 31.65 21.11 -45.78
N PHE A 75 32.16 19.91 -46.03
CA PHE A 75 32.91 19.55 -47.24
C PHE A 75 32.03 19.20 -48.44
N VAL A 76 30.71 19.08 -48.26
CA VAL A 76 29.76 18.76 -49.35
C VAL A 76 28.96 20.01 -49.73
N PRO A 77 29.25 20.65 -50.88
CA PRO A 77 28.80 22.02 -51.19
C PRO A 77 27.29 22.18 -51.43
N ILE A 78 26.54 21.12 -51.73
CA ILE A 78 25.10 21.18 -52.07
C ILE A 78 24.23 20.48 -51.01
N PHE A 79 24.45 19.18 -50.78
CA PHE A 79 23.66 18.39 -49.81
C PHE A 79 24.08 18.59 -48.35
N GLY A 80 25.30 19.10 -48.10
CA GLY A 80 25.86 19.23 -46.76
C GLY A 80 25.12 20.21 -45.86
N ARG A 81 24.57 21.31 -46.41
CA ARG A 81 23.76 22.26 -45.61
C ARG A 81 22.46 21.64 -45.09
N TYR A 82 21.86 20.73 -45.86
CA TYR A 82 20.63 20.03 -45.48
C TYR A 82 20.94 18.93 -44.46
N ALA A 83 21.90 18.05 -44.77
CA ALA A 83 22.29 16.94 -43.90
C ALA A 83 22.84 17.38 -42.54
N LYS A 84 23.56 18.51 -42.48
CA LYS A 84 24.01 19.14 -41.23
C LYS A 84 22.84 19.50 -40.29
N ARG A 85 21.67 19.84 -40.82
CA ARG A 85 20.48 20.21 -40.04
C ARG A 85 19.60 19.03 -39.65
N ILE A 86 19.70 17.90 -40.35
CA ILE A 86 18.86 16.71 -40.10
C ILE A 86 19.16 16.10 -38.74
N LEU A 87 20.42 15.79 -38.44
CA LEU A 87 20.80 15.07 -37.22
C LEU A 87 20.46 15.86 -35.92
N PRO A 88 20.76 17.17 -35.81
CA PRO A 88 20.33 17.97 -34.66
C PRO A 88 18.81 18.08 -34.53
N ARG A 89 18.08 18.16 -35.66
CA ARG A 89 16.61 18.16 -35.68
C ARG A 89 16.04 16.83 -35.18
N ILE A 90 16.64 15.70 -35.56
CA ILE A 90 16.20 14.38 -35.08
C ILE A 90 16.42 14.28 -33.56
N ILE A 91 17.59 14.68 -33.06
CA ILE A 91 17.90 14.59 -31.62
C ILE A 91 17.00 15.51 -30.79
N SER A 92 16.79 16.75 -31.22
CA SER A 92 15.83 17.66 -30.57
C SER A 92 14.41 17.10 -30.63
N HIS A 93 13.98 16.53 -31.75
CA HIS A 93 12.66 15.89 -31.86
C HIS A 93 12.50 14.69 -30.91
N VAL A 94 13.54 13.87 -30.77
CA VAL A 94 13.54 12.76 -29.81
C VAL A 94 13.43 13.29 -28.39
N LYS A 95 14.21 14.32 -28.04
CA LYS A 95 14.24 14.92 -26.70
C LYS A 95 12.92 15.60 -26.32
N GLU A 96 12.39 16.44 -27.20
CA GLU A 96 11.25 17.32 -26.91
C GLU A 96 9.90 16.66 -27.18
N ARG A 97 9.84 15.67 -28.08
CA ARG A 97 8.56 15.06 -28.49
C ARG A 97 8.48 13.58 -28.14
N LEU A 98 9.47 12.77 -28.52
CA LEU A 98 9.38 11.32 -28.37
C LEU A 98 9.47 10.89 -26.89
N ILE A 99 10.43 11.41 -26.13
CA ILE A 99 10.60 11.07 -24.71
C ILE A 99 9.35 11.46 -23.88
N PRO A 100 8.80 12.68 -24.00
CA PRO A 100 7.56 13.04 -23.31
C PRO A 100 6.35 12.22 -23.77
N LEU A 101 6.25 11.88 -25.05
CA LEU A 101 5.16 11.04 -25.58
C LEU A 101 5.22 9.62 -24.99
N LEU A 102 6.41 9.02 -24.90
CA LEU A 102 6.60 7.73 -24.21
C LEU A 102 6.21 7.82 -22.74
N GLY A 103 6.52 8.94 -22.07
CA GLY A 103 6.06 9.23 -20.71
C GLY A 103 4.53 9.24 -20.58
N LYS A 104 3.83 9.90 -21.52
CA LYS A 104 2.36 9.87 -21.58
C LYS A 104 1.80 8.46 -21.82
N ILE A 105 2.43 7.67 -22.70
CA ILE A 105 2.04 6.28 -22.94
C ILE A 105 2.20 5.43 -21.67
N LEU A 106 3.28 5.61 -20.91
CA LEU A 106 3.48 4.90 -19.65
C LEU A 106 2.37 5.21 -18.62
N GLN A 107 2.00 6.49 -18.49
CA GLN A 107 0.89 6.89 -17.63
C GLN A 107 -0.45 6.31 -18.11
N LEU A 108 -0.69 6.29 -19.43
CA LEU A 108 -1.88 5.68 -20.02
C LEU A 108 -1.96 4.17 -19.72
N ILE A 109 -0.84 3.45 -19.81
CA ILE A 109 -0.77 2.02 -19.48
C ILE A 109 -1.12 1.80 -18.01
N GLN A 110 -0.56 2.62 -17.10
CA GLN A 110 -0.85 2.54 -15.66
C GLN A 110 -2.32 2.81 -15.36
N LEU A 111 -2.88 3.87 -15.93
CA LEU A 111 -4.30 4.23 -15.79
C LEU A 111 -5.22 3.12 -16.34
N SER A 112 -4.89 2.58 -17.52
CA SER A 112 -5.65 1.48 -18.12
C SER A 112 -5.61 0.24 -17.25
N PHE A 113 -4.46 -0.09 -16.66
CA PHE A 113 -4.32 -1.22 -15.74
C PHE A 113 -5.18 -1.03 -14.48
N GLN A 114 -5.12 0.14 -13.84
CA GLN A 114 -5.92 0.44 -12.63
C GLN A 114 -7.42 0.37 -12.87
N LEU A 115 -7.88 0.92 -13.99
CA LEU A 115 -9.28 0.83 -14.38
C LEU A 115 -9.69 -0.62 -14.66
N HIS A 116 -8.83 -1.38 -15.34
CA HIS A 116 -9.16 -2.74 -15.73
C HIS A 116 -9.15 -3.72 -14.58
N ILE A 117 -8.20 -3.59 -13.65
CA ILE A 117 -8.12 -4.49 -12.50
C ILE A 117 -9.34 -4.31 -11.60
N VAL A 118 -9.74 -3.06 -11.32
CA VAL A 118 -10.96 -2.74 -10.57
C VAL A 118 -12.22 -3.24 -11.30
N GLU A 119 -12.27 -3.10 -12.63
CA GLU A 119 -13.38 -3.63 -13.44
C GLU A 119 -13.46 -5.15 -13.44
N MET A 120 -12.32 -5.84 -13.41
CA MET A 120 -12.27 -7.30 -13.40
C MET A 120 -12.56 -7.91 -12.03
N THR A 121 -12.20 -7.22 -10.95
CA THR A 121 -12.31 -7.73 -9.57
C THR A 121 -13.58 -7.29 -8.87
N LEU A 122 -13.95 -6.01 -8.92
CA LEU A 122 -14.98 -5.42 -8.05
C LEU A 122 -16.16 -4.83 -8.81
N LYS A 123 -15.91 -4.08 -9.90
CA LYS A 123 -16.97 -3.38 -10.63
C LYS A 123 -17.83 -4.38 -11.41
N ASN A 124 -19.15 -4.17 -11.40
CA ASN A 124 -20.13 -4.97 -12.15
C ASN A 124 -20.18 -6.45 -11.75
N LYS A 125 -19.80 -6.79 -10.51
CA LYS A 125 -20.02 -8.14 -9.95
C LYS A 125 -21.18 -8.13 -8.95
N LYS A 126 -22.14 -9.01 -9.17
CA LYS A 126 -23.17 -9.45 -8.23
C LYS A 126 -22.61 -10.34 -7.11
N ASN A 127 -21.52 -11.06 -7.36
CA ASN A 127 -20.89 -11.92 -6.34
C ASN A 127 -20.20 -11.14 -5.20
N ILE A 128 -20.04 -9.82 -5.35
CA ILE A 128 -19.37 -8.98 -4.36
C ILE A 128 -20.27 -7.81 -4.01
N GLN A 129 -20.61 -7.67 -2.74
CA GLN A 129 -21.41 -6.57 -2.23
C GLN A 129 -20.54 -5.76 -1.28
N ILE A 130 -20.29 -4.50 -1.65
CA ILE A 130 -19.50 -3.57 -0.84
C ILE A 130 -20.48 -2.72 -0.04
N PHE A 131 -20.41 -2.81 1.28
CA PHE A 131 -21.20 -2.02 2.21
C PHE A 131 -20.28 -1.03 2.93
N ILE A 132 -20.58 0.25 2.78
CA ILE A 132 -19.99 1.31 3.60
C ILE A 132 -20.89 1.45 4.82
N THR A 133 -20.31 1.29 6.02
CA THR A 133 -21.10 1.35 7.27
C THR A 133 -21.71 2.73 7.46
N ALA A 134 -22.91 2.83 8.05
CA ALA A 134 -23.65 4.09 8.18
C ALA A 134 -22.93 5.16 9.02
N GLU A 135 -22.07 4.74 9.95
CA GLU A 135 -21.24 5.62 10.77
C GLU A 135 -19.92 6.03 10.09
N SER A 136 -19.73 5.68 8.81
CA SER A 136 -18.51 6.04 8.08
C SER A 136 -18.52 7.52 7.69
N ASP A 137 -17.36 8.14 7.80
CA ASP A 137 -17.11 9.47 7.28
C ASP A 137 -16.91 9.47 5.76
N ASP A 138 -17.32 10.56 5.09
CA ASP A 138 -17.11 10.74 3.64
C ASP A 138 -15.63 10.92 3.28
N LEU A 139 -15.16 10.31 2.19
CA LEU A 139 -13.77 10.43 1.77
C LEU A 139 -13.53 11.72 0.95
N ASP A 140 -13.18 12.81 1.63
CA ASP A 140 -12.91 14.11 1.01
C ASP A 140 -11.45 14.22 0.54
N LEU A 141 -11.22 13.88 -0.74
CA LEU A 141 -9.90 13.94 -1.39
C LEU A 141 -9.62 15.28 -2.07
N PHE A 142 -10.67 16.02 -2.41
CA PHE A 142 -10.59 17.24 -3.20
C PHE A 142 -10.88 18.47 -2.35
N ASP A 143 -10.26 19.59 -2.71
CA ASP A 143 -10.61 20.90 -2.17
C ASP A 143 -11.96 21.39 -2.73
N SER A 144 -12.53 22.46 -2.15
CA SER A 144 -13.69 23.19 -2.67
C SER A 144 -13.49 23.71 -4.10
N ALA A 145 -12.23 23.78 -4.56
CA ALA A 145 -11.85 24.12 -5.93
C ALA A 145 -11.51 22.91 -6.82
N GLU A 146 -11.94 21.70 -6.44
CA GLU A 146 -11.70 20.41 -7.14
C GLU A 146 -10.21 20.05 -7.35
N LYS A 147 -9.30 20.70 -6.61
CA LYS A 147 -7.88 20.35 -6.62
C LYS A 147 -7.62 19.23 -5.64
N LEU A 148 -6.93 18.19 -6.09
CA LEU A 148 -6.53 17.08 -5.25
C LEU A 148 -5.59 17.54 -4.13
N ARG A 149 -5.86 17.12 -2.89
CA ARG A 149 -4.97 17.31 -1.75
C ARG A 149 -4.18 16.03 -1.48
N THR A 150 -2.94 16.19 -1.01
CA THR A 150 -2.13 15.06 -0.55
C THR A 150 -2.78 14.46 0.70
N THR A 151 -3.30 13.25 0.57
CA THR A 151 -4.13 12.60 1.61
C THR A 151 -3.50 11.29 2.03
N LEU A 152 -3.47 11.01 3.33
CA LEU A 152 -2.96 9.75 3.89
C LEU A 152 -4.12 8.84 4.27
N LEU A 153 -4.11 7.63 3.73
CA LEU A 153 -5.03 6.53 4.07
C LEU A 153 -4.27 5.50 4.90
N LEU A 154 -4.76 5.21 6.10
CA LEU A 154 -4.36 4.08 6.92
C LEU A 154 -5.35 2.94 6.68
N SER A 155 -4.88 1.70 6.55
CA SER A 155 -5.75 0.54 6.42
C SER A 155 -5.16 -0.65 7.17
N ASN A 156 -6.03 -1.51 7.72
CA ASN A 156 -5.65 -2.87 8.07
C ASN A 156 -5.36 -3.69 6.80
N HIS A 157 -4.64 -4.81 6.92
CA HIS A 157 -4.29 -5.66 5.78
C HIS A 157 -4.77 -7.11 5.98
N ARG A 158 -5.88 -7.44 5.34
CA ARG A 158 -6.54 -8.75 5.42
C ARG A 158 -6.48 -9.55 4.13
N SER A 159 -6.27 -8.91 2.99
CA SER A 159 -6.13 -9.62 1.72
C SER A 159 -5.33 -8.81 0.71
N ILE A 160 -4.69 -9.48 -0.26
CA ILE A 160 -4.13 -8.83 -1.46
C ILE A 160 -5.21 -8.01 -2.18
N ASN A 161 -6.48 -8.38 -2.01
CA ASN A 161 -7.59 -7.67 -2.60
C ASN A 161 -7.83 -6.27 -2.00
N ASP A 162 -7.26 -5.95 -0.84
CA ASP A 162 -7.33 -4.62 -0.21
C ASP A 162 -6.76 -3.54 -1.14
N TYR A 163 -5.68 -3.85 -1.86
CA TYR A 163 -5.09 -2.94 -2.86
C TYR A 163 -6.08 -2.58 -3.96
N MET A 164 -6.93 -3.53 -4.37
CA MET A 164 -7.94 -3.31 -5.40
C MET A 164 -9.15 -2.57 -4.84
N LEU A 165 -9.55 -2.88 -3.62
CA LEU A 165 -10.67 -2.24 -2.93
C LEU A 165 -10.38 -0.76 -2.66
N ILE A 166 -9.20 -0.43 -2.13
CA ILE A 166 -8.82 0.96 -1.89
C ILE A 166 -8.74 1.74 -3.21
N ASN A 167 -8.22 1.11 -4.27
CA ASN A 167 -8.23 1.71 -5.60
C ASN A 167 -9.65 1.95 -6.12
N TYR A 168 -10.58 1.03 -5.87
CA TYR A 168 -12.00 1.22 -6.20
C TYR A 168 -12.66 2.36 -5.40
N LEU A 169 -12.39 2.45 -4.09
CA LEU A 169 -12.93 3.52 -3.23
C LEU A 169 -12.42 4.89 -3.69
N VAL A 170 -11.11 5.04 -3.90
CA VAL A 170 -10.51 6.29 -4.37
C VAL A 170 -11.01 6.70 -5.75
N GLN A 171 -11.21 5.72 -6.66
CA GLN A 171 -11.83 5.99 -7.96
C GLN A 171 -13.29 6.44 -7.85
N SER A 172 -14.04 5.87 -6.92
CA SER A 172 -15.47 6.18 -6.72
C SER A 172 -15.69 7.58 -6.14
N CYS A 173 -14.72 8.09 -5.38
CA CYS A 173 -14.75 9.46 -4.84
C CYS A 173 -14.39 10.56 -5.86
N SER A 174 -13.93 10.18 -7.06
CA SER A 174 -13.59 11.17 -8.09
C SER A 174 -14.85 11.75 -8.75
N PRO A 175 -15.03 13.08 -8.83
CA PRO A 175 -16.20 13.70 -9.46
C PRO A 175 -16.34 13.32 -10.94
N SER A 176 -15.21 13.05 -11.61
CA SER A 176 -15.12 12.55 -12.98
C SER A 176 -15.56 11.09 -13.17
N THR A 177 -15.66 10.30 -12.11
CA THR A 177 -15.94 8.85 -12.15
C THR A 177 -17.24 8.47 -11.43
N ALA A 178 -17.76 9.35 -10.57
CA ALA A 178 -19.00 9.18 -9.81
C ALA A 178 -20.22 8.87 -10.70
N GLY A 179 -20.24 9.36 -11.95
CA GLY A 179 -21.31 9.11 -12.93
C GLY A 179 -20.92 8.11 -14.03
N HIS A 180 -20.66 6.84 -13.72
CA HIS A 180 -20.61 5.71 -14.68
C HIS A 180 -20.04 6.01 -16.10
N PHE A 181 -18.84 6.60 -16.20
CA PHE A 181 -18.21 6.80 -17.50
C PHE A 181 -17.53 5.50 -17.99
N LYS A 182 -17.74 5.15 -19.26
CA LYS A 182 -17.07 4.01 -19.92
C LYS A 182 -15.56 4.25 -19.96
N LYS A 183 -14.74 3.23 -19.67
CA LYS A 183 -13.26 3.26 -19.69
C LYS A 183 -12.66 4.03 -20.89
N ARG A 184 -13.24 3.85 -22.08
CA ARG A 184 -12.80 4.52 -23.32
C ARG A 184 -12.85 6.05 -23.23
N HIS A 185 -13.84 6.61 -22.55
CA HIS A 185 -13.99 8.05 -22.40
C HIS A 185 -12.89 8.64 -21.50
N LEU A 186 -12.59 7.99 -20.37
CA LEU A 186 -11.53 8.41 -19.46
C LEU A 186 -10.15 8.37 -20.13
N LEU A 187 -9.87 7.33 -20.91
CA LEU A 187 -8.62 7.22 -21.67
C LEU A 187 -8.52 8.28 -22.77
N ARG A 188 -9.63 8.58 -23.45
CA ARG A 188 -9.69 9.64 -24.47
C ARG A 188 -9.48 11.02 -23.84
N GLN A 189 -10.13 11.30 -22.71
CA GLN A 189 -9.98 12.54 -21.96
C GLN A 189 -8.53 12.74 -21.50
N PHE A 190 -7.87 11.68 -21.02
CA PHE A 190 -6.45 11.73 -20.68
C PHE A 190 -5.59 12.08 -21.90
N TRP A 191 -5.85 11.46 -23.05
CA TRP A 191 -5.08 11.70 -24.26
C TRP A 191 -5.25 13.13 -24.80
N GLU A 192 -6.47 13.66 -24.78
CA GLU A 192 -6.81 14.99 -25.32
C GLU A 192 -6.45 16.13 -24.35
N ARG A 193 -6.73 15.98 -23.05
CA ARG A 193 -6.52 17.05 -22.04
C ARG A 193 -5.17 16.93 -21.31
N GLY A 194 -4.49 15.80 -21.40
CA GLY A 194 -3.21 15.57 -20.71
C GLY A 194 -3.30 15.55 -19.18
N GLN A 195 -4.51 15.49 -18.62
CA GLN A 195 -4.76 15.43 -17.17
C GLN A 195 -5.21 14.03 -16.79
N VAL A 196 -4.64 13.48 -15.72
CA VAL A 196 -5.07 12.18 -15.16
C VAL A 196 -6.46 12.37 -14.54
N PRO A 197 -7.50 11.68 -15.05
CA PRO A 197 -8.88 11.92 -14.61
C PRO A 197 -9.21 11.27 -13.27
N ILE A 198 -8.28 10.53 -12.67
CA ILE A 198 -8.44 9.78 -11.42
C ILE A 198 -7.35 10.26 -10.45
N PRO A 199 -7.64 10.36 -9.14
CA PRO A 199 -6.62 10.62 -8.14
C PRO A 199 -5.46 9.61 -8.22
N PRO A 200 -4.20 10.05 -8.36
CA PRO A 200 -3.06 9.16 -8.26
C PRO A 200 -2.95 8.58 -6.84
N LEU A 201 -3.30 7.30 -6.72
CA LEU A 201 -3.11 6.48 -5.53
C LEU A 201 -1.70 5.89 -5.50
N ASN A 202 -1.01 5.87 -4.36
CA ASN A 202 0.25 5.12 -4.22
C ASN A 202 0.30 4.40 -2.89
N PHE A 203 0.72 3.15 -2.91
CA PHE A 203 0.96 2.34 -1.73
C PHE A 203 2.42 2.46 -1.31
N ILE A 204 2.66 2.59 0.00
CA ILE A 204 4.01 2.66 0.56
C ILE A 204 4.27 1.36 1.30
N SER A 205 5.09 0.51 0.69
CA SER A 205 5.29 -0.87 1.13
C SER A 205 6.62 -1.45 0.60
N TRP A 206 7.24 -2.40 1.30
CA TRP A 206 8.54 -3.02 0.95
C TRP A 206 9.61 -2.00 0.48
N GLY A 207 9.76 -0.90 1.24
CA GLY A 207 10.74 0.16 0.94
C GLY A 207 10.50 0.95 -0.35
N LYS A 208 9.31 0.85 -0.97
CA LYS A 208 8.95 1.55 -2.21
C LYS A 208 7.59 2.22 -2.16
N ILE A 209 7.46 3.26 -2.98
CA ILE A 209 6.19 3.91 -3.30
C ILE A 209 5.73 3.32 -4.63
N CYS A 210 4.63 2.57 -4.63
CA CYS A 210 4.16 1.82 -5.78
C CYS A 210 2.66 2.03 -6.04
N ASN A 211 2.31 2.23 -7.30
CA ASN A 211 0.93 2.22 -7.80
C ASN A 211 0.73 1.13 -8.87
N PHE A 212 1.82 0.49 -9.26
CA PHE A 212 1.84 -0.50 -10.33
C PHE A 212 2.81 -1.62 -9.95
N PRO A 213 2.48 -2.89 -10.24
CA PRO A 213 3.33 -4.03 -9.91
C PRO A 213 4.56 -4.05 -10.84
N HIS A 214 5.55 -3.21 -10.53
CA HIS A 214 6.82 -3.22 -11.24
C HIS A 214 7.62 -4.48 -10.89
N ILE A 215 8.41 -4.99 -11.83
CA ILE A 215 9.38 -6.08 -11.57
C ILE A 215 10.32 -5.72 -10.43
N SER A 216 10.66 -4.43 -10.30
CA SER A 216 11.49 -3.95 -9.19
C SER A 216 10.81 -4.08 -7.81
N LEU A 217 9.48 -4.05 -7.75
CA LEU A 217 8.73 -4.30 -6.52
C LEU A 217 8.77 -5.80 -6.18
N MET A 218 8.57 -6.67 -7.17
CA MET A 218 8.70 -8.12 -6.99
C MET A 218 10.09 -8.51 -6.48
N LYS A 219 11.15 -7.87 -7.02
CA LYS A 219 12.51 -8.04 -6.49
C LYS A 219 12.60 -7.63 -5.01
N ASN A 220 12.01 -6.49 -4.62
CA ASN A 220 12.02 -6.05 -3.23
C ASN A 220 11.28 -7.03 -2.32
N ILE A 221 10.11 -7.52 -2.72
CA ILE A 221 9.35 -8.51 -1.96
C ILE A 221 10.17 -9.79 -1.72
N LEU A 222 10.98 -10.21 -2.69
CA LEU A 222 11.82 -11.42 -2.58
C LEU A 222 13.12 -11.21 -1.80
N THR A 223 13.66 -9.99 -1.77
CA THR A 223 15.03 -9.72 -1.26
C THR A 223 15.08 -8.90 0.02
N GLN A 224 14.08 -8.08 0.27
CA GLN A 224 14.04 -7.15 1.40
C GLN A 224 13.00 -7.61 2.39
N ASP A 225 13.29 -7.41 3.67
CA ASP A 225 12.29 -7.53 4.71
C ASP A 225 11.19 -6.49 4.47
N GLU A 226 9.95 -6.91 4.68
CA GLU A 226 8.75 -6.09 4.78
C GLU A 226 8.92 -4.85 5.66
N ASN A 227 9.74 -4.97 6.72
CA ASN A 227 10.11 -3.88 7.64
C ASN A 227 10.89 -2.73 6.98
N THR A 228 11.28 -2.87 5.73
CA THR A 228 12.01 -1.84 5.00
C THR A 228 11.12 -0.60 4.85
N PHE A 229 11.54 0.50 5.48
CA PHE A 229 10.79 1.74 5.44
C PHE A 229 11.26 2.68 4.33
N VAL A 230 10.36 3.55 3.86
CA VAL A 230 10.73 4.60 2.90
C VAL A 230 11.16 5.85 3.67
N PRO A 231 12.38 6.39 3.44
CA PRO A 231 12.85 7.59 4.14
C PRO A 231 12.06 8.84 3.73
N PRO A 232 11.92 9.84 4.62
CA PRO A 232 11.10 11.04 4.37
C PRO A 232 11.55 11.87 3.16
N ARG A 233 12.85 11.85 2.83
CA ARG A 233 13.42 12.56 1.67
C ARG A 233 12.86 12.03 0.36
N LYS A 234 12.81 10.70 0.19
CA LYS A 234 12.25 10.05 -1.01
C LYS A 234 10.77 10.34 -1.17
N ILE A 235 10.01 10.40 -0.07
CA ILE A 235 8.59 10.76 -0.09
C ILE A 235 8.42 12.22 -0.54
N LYS A 236 9.23 13.14 -0.01
CA LYS A 236 9.21 14.56 -0.40
C LYS A 236 9.56 14.74 -1.87
N GLU A 237 10.62 14.08 -2.36
CA GLU A 237 11.02 14.10 -3.78
C GLU A 237 9.92 13.56 -4.70
N HIS A 238 9.26 12.48 -4.28
CA HIS A 238 8.15 11.89 -5.04
C HIS A 238 6.94 12.83 -5.13
N LEU A 239 6.57 13.49 -4.03
CA LEU A 239 5.51 14.51 -4.01
C LEU A 239 5.89 15.76 -4.81
N LYS A 240 7.16 16.18 -4.77
CA LYS A 240 7.65 17.29 -5.61
C LYS A 240 7.59 16.98 -7.10
N THR A 241 7.91 15.75 -7.48
CA THR A 241 7.96 15.34 -8.89
C THR A 241 6.57 15.13 -9.48
N ASN A 242 5.66 14.53 -8.71
CA ASN A 242 4.36 14.09 -9.21
C ASN A 242 3.17 14.92 -8.72
N GLY A 243 3.39 15.89 -7.83
CA GLY A 243 2.34 16.73 -7.25
C GLY A 243 1.57 16.06 -6.11
N ASN A 244 0.35 16.54 -5.85
CA ASN A 244 -0.52 16.00 -4.79
C ASN A 244 -0.99 14.58 -5.13
N GLN A 245 -0.96 13.69 -4.13
CA GLN A 245 -1.30 12.27 -4.31
C GLN A 245 -1.98 11.68 -3.08
N VAL A 246 -2.74 10.60 -3.30
CA VAL A 246 -3.27 9.79 -2.21
C VAL A 246 -2.23 8.74 -1.85
N LEU A 247 -1.77 8.74 -0.61
CA LEU A 247 -0.78 7.80 -0.09
C LEU A 247 -1.47 6.82 0.85
N THR A 248 -1.38 5.52 0.55
CA THR A 248 -1.94 4.46 1.40
C THR A 248 -0.81 3.70 2.06
N ILE A 249 -0.97 3.45 3.36
CA ILE A 249 -0.10 2.53 4.10
C ILE A 249 -0.91 1.43 4.75
N PHE A 250 -0.27 0.27 4.81
CA PHE A 250 -0.65 -0.85 5.65
C PHE A 250 0.39 -0.93 6.78
N PRO A 251 0.07 -0.46 7.99
CA PRO A 251 0.98 -0.61 9.11
C PRO A 251 1.15 -2.08 9.52
N GLU A 252 0.13 -2.91 9.28
CA GLU A 252 0.28 -4.36 9.25
C GLU A 252 0.91 -4.76 7.92
N VAL A 253 1.97 -5.55 7.98
CA VAL A 253 2.71 -5.87 6.76
C VAL A 253 2.27 -7.24 6.23
N ASN A 254 2.15 -8.23 7.12
CA ASN A 254 1.57 -9.52 6.75
C ASN A 254 0.05 -9.43 6.54
N ILE A 255 -0.45 -10.31 5.67
CA ILE A 255 -1.88 -10.57 5.57
C ILE A 255 -2.30 -11.42 6.77
N MET A 256 -3.37 -11.02 7.46
CA MET A 256 -3.92 -11.80 8.58
C MET A 256 -4.37 -13.20 8.11
N THR A 257 -3.61 -14.24 8.43
CA THR A 257 -3.96 -15.64 8.18
C THR A 257 -4.32 -16.36 9.48
N THR A 258 -4.99 -17.51 9.40
CA THR A 258 -5.31 -18.34 10.57
C THR A 258 -4.05 -18.78 11.33
N GLU A 259 -2.99 -19.12 10.61
CA GLU A 259 -1.69 -19.48 11.19
C GLU A 259 -1.06 -18.32 11.95
N LEU A 260 -0.99 -17.14 11.33
CA LEU A 260 -0.45 -15.94 11.97
C LEU A 260 -1.32 -15.50 13.15
N ALA A 261 -2.65 -15.65 13.05
CA ALA A 261 -3.57 -15.41 14.15
C ALA A 261 -3.29 -16.35 15.32
N ILE A 262 -3.02 -17.64 15.07
CA ILE A 262 -2.66 -18.61 16.11
C ILE A 262 -1.32 -18.25 16.75
N VAL A 263 -0.31 -17.92 15.93
CA VAL A 263 1.01 -17.51 16.43
C VAL A 263 0.90 -16.25 17.28
N GLN A 264 0.17 -15.24 16.81
CA GLN A 264 -0.08 -14.01 17.55
C GLN A 264 -0.85 -14.27 18.85
N ARG A 265 -1.88 -15.12 18.82
CA ARG A 265 -2.62 -15.50 20.03
C ARG A 265 -1.73 -16.20 21.05
N LYS A 266 -0.83 -17.08 20.59
CA LYS A 266 0.14 -17.73 21.45
C LYS A 266 1.11 -16.71 22.06
N LEU A 267 1.66 -15.80 21.25
CA LEU A 267 2.52 -14.72 21.74
C LEU A 267 1.80 -13.79 22.74
N ASN A 268 0.52 -13.49 22.51
CA ASN A 268 -0.32 -12.69 23.40
C ASN A 268 -0.66 -13.40 24.73
N GLN A 269 -0.61 -14.74 24.75
CA GLN A 269 -0.78 -15.56 25.94
C GLN A 269 0.52 -15.65 26.73
N ASP A 270 1.64 -15.87 26.03
CA ASP A 270 2.95 -16.06 26.63
C ASP A 270 3.55 -14.74 27.16
N TYR A 271 3.20 -13.60 26.56
CA TYR A 271 3.73 -12.28 26.93
C TYR A 271 2.62 -11.32 27.39
N PRO A 272 2.43 -11.11 28.71
CA PRO A 272 1.36 -10.27 29.26
C PRO A 272 1.54 -8.76 29.00
N PHE A 273 2.74 -8.34 28.59
CA PHE A 273 3.05 -6.93 28.30
C PHE A 273 2.78 -6.51 26.85
N VAL A 274 2.39 -7.44 25.97
CA VAL A 274 2.03 -7.15 24.58
C VAL A 274 0.53 -6.87 24.50
N THR A 275 0.17 -5.78 23.83
CA THR A 275 -1.24 -5.45 23.56
C THR A 275 -1.89 -6.56 22.74
N ARG A 276 -3.00 -7.08 23.23
CA ARG A 276 -3.68 -8.23 22.62
C ARG A 276 -4.60 -7.75 21.50
N PHE A 277 -4.29 -8.16 20.28
CA PHE A 277 -5.15 -8.01 19.12
C PHE A 277 -5.64 -9.37 18.64
N TYR A 278 -6.92 -9.48 18.29
CA TYR A 278 -7.55 -10.75 17.88
C TYR A 278 -7.91 -10.78 16.39
N ASN A 279 -8.27 -9.63 15.83
CA ASN A 279 -8.77 -9.42 14.47
C ASN A 279 -7.80 -8.66 13.56
N VAL A 280 -6.78 -8.03 14.13
CA VAL A 280 -5.73 -7.29 13.41
C VAL A 280 -4.35 -7.77 13.84
N LEU A 281 -3.36 -7.62 12.96
CA LEU A 281 -1.97 -7.87 13.32
C LEU A 281 -1.37 -6.67 14.06
N TYR A 282 -0.29 -6.91 14.79
CA TYR A 282 0.44 -5.84 15.47
C TYR A 282 0.98 -4.81 14.45
N PRO A 283 0.71 -3.50 14.64
CA PRO A 283 1.10 -2.48 13.67
C PRO A 283 2.61 -2.22 13.67
N ARG A 284 3.18 -1.98 12.49
CA ARG A 284 4.56 -1.54 12.31
C ARG A 284 4.62 -0.04 12.06
N PHE A 285 5.37 0.65 12.91
CA PHE A 285 5.29 2.11 13.01
C PHE A 285 6.20 2.88 12.06
N ARG A 286 7.27 2.25 11.53
CA ARG A 286 8.37 2.96 10.82
C ARG A 286 7.88 3.77 9.61
N ASN A 287 7.03 3.18 8.77
CA ASN A 287 6.48 3.86 7.58
C ASN A 287 5.54 5.01 7.97
N PHE A 288 4.67 4.78 8.95
CA PHE A 288 3.76 5.81 9.46
C PHE A 288 4.53 7.01 10.02
N ILE A 289 5.50 6.76 10.89
CA ILE A 289 6.35 7.80 11.47
C ILE A 289 7.07 8.57 10.37
N SER A 290 7.65 7.88 9.38
CA SER A 290 8.35 8.50 8.24
C SER A 290 7.46 9.49 7.47
N LEU A 291 6.21 9.10 7.22
CA LEU A 291 5.23 9.94 6.54
C LEU A 291 4.85 11.17 7.35
N ILE A 292 4.55 11.00 8.64
CA ILE A 292 4.26 12.13 9.52
C ILE A 292 5.49 13.06 9.63
N LYS A 293 6.73 12.53 9.63
CA LYS A 293 7.95 13.37 9.54
C LYS A 293 7.95 14.21 8.26
N CYS A 294 7.58 13.60 7.13
CA CYS A 294 7.55 14.24 5.83
C CYS A 294 6.48 15.35 5.78
N PHE A 295 5.28 15.06 6.26
CA PHE A 295 4.18 16.03 6.30
C PHE A 295 4.46 17.19 7.25
N ALA A 296 5.10 16.95 8.39
CA ALA A 296 5.51 18.01 9.30
C ALA A 296 6.55 18.95 8.64
N ASN A 297 7.45 18.41 7.81
CA ASN A 297 8.42 19.20 7.07
C ASN A 297 7.75 20.08 5.99
N ILE A 298 6.82 19.52 5.23
CA ILE A 298 6.07 20.25 4.19
C ILE A 298 5.19 21.35 4.82
N ASN A 299 4.55 21.07 5.95
CA ASN A 299 3.75 22.06 6.69
C ASN A 299 4.60 23.00 7.58
N HIS A 300 5.94 22.92 7.50
CA HIS A 300 6.88 23.71 8.31
C HIS A 300 6.64 23.67 9.83
N VAL A 301 6.11 22.56 10.34
CA VAL A 301 5.84 22.36 11.78
C VAL A 301 7.12 21.85 12.46
N LYS A 302 7.64 22.63 13.41
CA LYS A 302 8.78 22.20 14.25
C LYS A 302 8.34 21.05 15.15
N ARG A 303 9.00 19.89 15.02
CA ARG A 303 8.77 18.76 15.92
C ARG A 303 9.39 19.02 17.29
N ARG A 304 8.77 18.49 18.35
CA ARG A 304 9.32 18.59 19.70
C ARG A 304 10.69 17.89 19.74
N GLN A 305 11.73 18.63 20.13
CA GLN A 305 13.11 18.14 20.19
C GLN A 305 13.28 16.94 21.14
N HIS A 306 14.20 16.06 20.77
CA HIS A 306 14.58 14.87 21.51
C HIS A 306 15.60 15.26 22.58
N ASN A 307 15.32 14.93 23.85
CA ASN A 307 16.29 15.12 24.92
C ASN A 307 16.99 13.77 25.12
N THR A 308 18.03 13.52 24.35
CA THR A 308 18.81 12.26 24.34
C THR A 308 19.23 11.81 25.74
N LEU A 309 19.54 12.75 26.64
CA LEU A 309 19.88 12.48 28.04
C LEU A 309 18.74 11.84 28.84
N PHE A 310 17.50 12.28 28.65
CA PHE A 310 16.35 11.76 29.40
C PHE A 310 15.98 10.35 28.94
N ASP A 311 16.09 10.08 27.64
CA ASP A 311 15.79 8.77 27.09
C ASP A 311 16.91 7.76 27.41
N HIS A 312 18.18 8.18 27.43
CA HIS A 312 19.28 7.34 27.96
C HIS A 312 19.11 7.03 29.44
N ALA A 313 18.77 8.03 30.26
CA ALA A 313 18.50 7.81 31.67
C ALA A 313 17.32 6.83 31.86
N LYS A 314 16.23 7.04 31.11
CA LYS A 314 15.06 6.17 31.17
C LYS A 314 15.35 4.74 30.70
N LEU A 315 16.08 4.55 29.60
CA LEU A 315 16.52 3.25 29.11
C LEU A 315 17.47 2.56 30.10
N PHE A 316 18.35 3.31 30.76
CA PHE A 316 19.20 2.77 31.81
C PHE A 316 18.37 2.29 33.02
N PHE A 317 17.33 3.05 33.39
CA PHE A 317 16.38 2.65 34.43
C PHE A 317 15.51 1.46 34.01
N GLU A 318 14.94 1.45 32.79
CA GLU A 318 14.13 0.36 32.24
C GLU A 318 15.00 -0.93 32.15
N ASN A 319 16.21 -0.86 31.60
CA ASN A 319 17.13 -2.00 31.54
C ASN A 319 17.63 -2.42 32.94
N GLY A 320 17.83 -1.49 33.87
CA GLY A 320 18.18 -1.77 35.25
C GLY A 320 17.07 -2.52 36.00
N MET A 321 15.82 -2.11 35.76
CA MET A 321 14.61 -2.74 36.29
C MET A 321 14.36 -4.10 35.64
N ASP A 322 14.49 -4.23 34.32
CA ASP A 322 14.35 -5.51 33.62
C ASP A 322 15.42 -6.51 34.07
N LYS A 323 16.64 -6.05 34.32
CA LYS A 323 17.72 -6.87 34.87
C LYS A 323 17.49 -7.27 36.32
N LEU A 324 16.77 -6.45 37.10
CA LEU A 324 16.32 -6.78 38.45
C LEU A 324 15.15 -7.78 38.42
N ILE A 325 14.16 -7.55 37.54
CA ILE A 325 13.00 -8.42 37.33
C ILE A 325 13.48 -9.79 36.83
N TYR A 326 14.37 -9.83 35.83
CA TYR A 326 15.01 -11.04 35.33
C TYR A 326 15.81 -11.76 36.43
N LYS A 327 16.58 -11.03 37.26
CA LYS A 327 17.27 -11.64 38.41
C LYS A 327 16.31 -12.24 39.42
N THR A 328 15.13 -11.64 39.63
CA THR A 328 14.10 -12.18 40.52
C THR A 328 13.30 -13.33 39.91
N THR A 329 13.11 -13.40 38.59
CA THR A 329 12.42 -14.51 37.91
C THR A 329 13.33 -15.70 37.58
N VAL A 330 14.63 -15.49 37.37
CA VAL A 330 15.61 -16.56 37.05
C VAL A 330 15.98 -17.44 38.25
N HIS A 331 15.54 -17.11 39.47
CA HIS A 331 15.58 -18.07 40.58
C HIS A 331 14.59 -19.25 40.44
N GLY A 332 13.84 -19.35 39.33
CA GLY A 332 12.99 -20.51 39.06
C GLY A 332 12.64 -20.74 37.59
N LYS A 333 13.62 -21.11 36.74
CA LYS A 333 13.53 -22.09 35.62
C LYS A 333 14.61 -21.83 34.55
N GLN A 334 15.18 -22.92 34.04
CA GLN A 334 16.36 -23.00 33.18
C GLN A 334 16.14 -22.56 31.72
N GLN A 335 17.25 -22.06 31.13
CA GLN A 335 17.70 -22.11 29.73
C GLN A 335 16.70 -22.61 28.66
N GLY A 336 16.13 -21.67 27.92
CA GLY A 336 15.25 -21.93 26.75
C GLY A 336 14.52 -20.66 26.27
N VAL A 337 14.33 -19.72 27.19
CA VAL A 337 13.55 -18.48 27.02
C VAL A 337 14.22 -17.45 26.09
N ASP A 338 15.56 -17.42 26.02
CA ASP A 338 16.30 -16.43 25.23
C ASP A 338 16.13 -16.62 23.70
N GLN A 339 15.94 -17.87 23.26
CA GLN A 339 15.78 -18.20 21.83
C GLN A 339 14.34 -17.94 21.36
N GLU A 340 13.36 -18.12 22.24
CA GLU A 340 11.95 -17.77 21.98
C GLU A 340 11.72 -16.26 21.99
N HIS A 341 12.40 -15.51 22.87
CA HIS A 341 12.36 -14.04 22.86
C HIS A 341 13.02 -13.42 21.62
N ALA A 342 14.13 -13.97 21.13
CA ALA A 342 14.75 -13.52 19.88
C ALA A 342 13.82 -13.74 18.67
N ASN A 343 13.12 -14.88 18.64
CA ASN A 343 12.11 -15.17 17.62
C ASN A 343 10.87 -14.27 17.75
N ALA A 344 10.39 -14.01 18.97
CA ALA A 344 9.28 -13.08 19.23
C ALA A 344 9.65 -11.63 18.89
N ALA A 345 10.88 -11.19 19.14
CA ALA A 345 11.36 -9.86 18.78
C ALA A 345 11.47 -9.68 17.25
N MET A 346 11.86 -10.73 16.51
CA MET A 346 11.81 -10.74 15.05
C MET A 346 10.37 -10.72 14.49
N ILE A 347 9.43 -11.40 15.14
CA ILE A 347 8.03 -11.51 14.67
C ILE A 347 7.19 -10.28 15.02
N VAL A 348 7.37 -9.72 16.22
CA VAL A 348 6.51 -8.67 16.79
C VAL A 348 7.15 -7.27 16.67
N GLY A 349 8.45 -7.17 16.39
CA GLY A 349 9.15 -5.89 16.41
C GLY A 349 9.12 -5.28 17.81
N LEU A 350 9.47 -6.08 18.82
CA LEU A 350 9.53 -5.64 20.21
C LEU A 350 10.56 -4.50 20.36
N PRO A 351 10.30 -3.50 21.22
CA PRO A 351 11.13 -2.30 21.37
C PRO A 351 12.58 -2.54 21.82
N ASN A 352 12.93 -3.78 22.19
CA ASN A 352 14.24 -4.17 22.70
C ASN A 352 15.12 -4.90 21.66
N SER A 353 14.74 -4.96 20.37
CA SER A 353 15.64 -5.48 19.34
C SER A 353 16.79 -4.49 19.08
N LEU A 354 18.00 -5.00 18.79
CA LEU A 354 19.19 -4.20 18.44
C LEU A 354 18.91 -3.18 17.32
N ASP A 355 17.93 -3.46 16.45
CA ASP A 355 17.49 -2.55 15.38
C ASP A 355 16.68 -1.34 15.89
N HIS A 356 16.06 -1.43 17.07
CA HIS A 356 15.49 -0.26 17.77
C HIS A 356 16.59 0.61 18.39
N VAL A 357 17.66 -0.03 18.86
CA VAL A 357 18.83 0.65 19.41
C VAL A 357 19.57 1.43 18.30
N GLU A 358 19.66 0.91 17.08
CA GLU A 358 20.19 1.66 15.93
C GLU A 358 19.36 2.89 15.55
N MET A 359 18.05 2.93 15.80
CA MET A 359 17.27 4.17 15.64
C MET A 359 17.47 5.18 16.77
N THR A 360 17.82 4.74 17.97
CA THR A 360 18.22 5.64 19.08
C THR A 360 19.69 6.05 19.02
N LEU A 361 20.55 5.25 18.37
CA LEU A 361 21.97 5.53 18.18
C LEU A 361 22.28 6.23 16.85
N SER A 362 21.43 6.12 15.83
CA SER A 362 21.50 6.99 14.63
C SER A 362 21.05 8.43 14.90
N ASP A 363 20.66 8.71 16.15
CA ASP A 363 20.66 10.03 16.78
C ASP A 363 22.09 10.48 17.17
N GLU A 364 23.13 9.81 16.65
CA GLU A 364 24.48 10.34 16.54
C GLU A 364 24.39 11.78 16.04
N SER A 365 24.75 12.66 16.95
CA SER A 365 24.91 14.07 16.68
C SER A 365 25.77 14.24 15.42
N PRO A 366 25.48 15.26 14.60
CA PRO A 366 26.25 15.51 13.40
C PRO A 366 27.72 15.57 13.77
N LYS A 367 28.55 14.75 13.12
CA LYS A 367 29.95 15.15 12.94
C LYS A 367 29.89 16.59 12.44
N GLN A 368 30.62 17.47 13.13
CA GLN A 368 30.82 18.86 12.76
C GLN A 368 31.34 18.93 11.33
N GLU A 369 30.43 18.89 10.37
CA GLU A 369 30.54 19.69 9.18
C GLU A 369 29.81 20.98 9.50
N SER A 370 30.46 22.08 9.10
CA SER A 370 30.02 23.46 9.23
C SER A 370 28.51 23.64 9.05
N PRO A 371 27.91 24.69 9.61
CA PRO A 371 26.50 25.01 9.39
C PRO A 371 26.29 25.29 7.91
N GLU A 372 26.04 24.25 7.12
CA GLU A 372 25.36 24.38 5.84
C GLU A 372 23.96 24.85 6.21
N LYS A 373 23.84 26.17 6.24
CA LYS A 373 22.61 26.86 5.90
C LYS A 373 21.98 26.09 4.75
N PHE A 374 20.98 25.25 5.04
CA PHE A 374 20.01 24.85 4.04
C PHE A 374 19.52 26.16 3.46
N SER A 375 19.96 26.44 2.23
CA SER A 375 19.83 27.73 1.59
C SER A 375 18.38 28.16 1.70
N SER A 376 18.19 29.32 2.32
CA SER A 376 16.96 30.08 2.39
C SER A 376 16.61 30.67 1.02
N VAL A 377 16.70 29.88 -0.06
CA VAL A 377 16.61 30.37 -1.45
C VAL A 377 15.58 29.61 -2.31
N ASP A 378 15.01 28.49 -1.85
CA ASP A 378 13.90 27.86 -2.59
C ASP A 378 12.53 28.42 -2.16
N GLU A 379 12.34 29.73 -2.37
CA GLU A 379 11.03 30.41 -2.32
C GLU A 379 10.18 30.14 -3.59
N HIS A 380 10.27 28.95 -4.18
CA HIS A 380 9.26 28.49 -5.12
C HIS A 380 8.16 27.80 -4.32
N ARG A 381 7.15 28.60 -3.92
CA ARG A 381 5.88 28.19 -3.29
C ARG A 381 5.54 26.74 -3.63
N GLU A 382 5.73 25.84 -2.67
CA GLU A 382 5.45 24.41 -2.82
C GLU A 382 3.94 24.27 -3.12
N ASN A 383 3.56 23.91 -4.35
CA ASN A 383 2.15 23.68 -4.75
C ASN A 383 1.54 22.40 -4.11
N ILE A 384 2.12 21.93 -3.01
CA ILE A 384 1.69 20.72 -2.32
C ILE A 384 0.72 21.13 -1.22
N SER A 385 -0.54 20.76 -1.36
CA SER A 385 -1.57 20.99 -0.35
C SER A 385 -1.79 19.69 0.40
N ILE A 386 -1.46 19.66 1.69
CA ILE A 386 -1.74 18.48 2.54
C ILE A 386 -3.18 18.56 3.05
N ASN A 387 -3.88 17.43 3.05
CA ASN A 387 -5.21 17.31 3.62
C ASN A 387 -5.12 17.46 5.16
N PRO A 388 -5.95 18.32 5.79
CA PRO A 388 -5.99 18.42 7.25
C PRO A 388 -6.42 17.12 7.92
N TYR A 389 -7.06 16.21 7.19
CA TYR A 389 -7.51 14.93 7.71
C TYR A 389 -6.69 13.75 7.17
N LEU A 390 -6.47 12.79 8.06
CA LEU A 390 -6.04 11.44 7.80
C LEU A 390 -7.27 10.54 7.84
N TYR A 391 -7.35 9.56 6.94
CA TYR A 391 -8.46 8.62 6.88
C TYR A 391 -8.01 7.25 7.32
N ASP A 392 -8.75 6.67 8.24
CA ASP A 392 -8.50 5.33 8.75
C ASP A 392 -9.58 4.37 8.25
N LEU A 393 -9.17 3.40 7.43
CA LEU A 393 -10.00 2.40 6.80
C LEU A 393 -9.94 1.10 7.61
N THR A 394 -11.12 0.57 7.92
CA THR A 394 -11.29 -0.77 8.45
C THR A 394 -12.05 -1.60 7.43
N ILE A 395 -11.36 -2.57 6.84
CA ILE A 395 -11.90 -3.47 5.82
C ILE A 395 -12.08 -4.84 6.45
N VAL A 396 -13.27 -5.43 6.29
CA VAL A 396 -13.54 -6.82 6.68
C VAL A 396 -14.29 -7.54 5.58
N TYR A 397 -13.91 -8.79 5.33
CA TYR A 397 -14.52 -9.66 4.35
C TYR A 397 -15.34 -10.73 5.06
N TYR A 398 -16.61 -10.82 4.69
CA TYR A 398 -17.54 -11.79 5.24
C TYR A 398 -18.15 -12.65 4.14
N ARG A 399 -18.46 -13.90 4.49
CA ARG A 399 -19.30 -14.78 3.69
C ARG A 399 -20.46 -15.30 4.55
N PRO A 400 -21.72 -15.20 4.11
CA PRO A 400 -22.84 -15.75 4.85
C PRO A 400 -22.83 -17.28 4.73
N LYS A 401 -22.77 -17.95 5.88
CA LYS A 401 -22.83 -19.41 5.99
C LYS A 401 -24.02 -19.78 6.85
N TYR A 402 -24.82 -20.73 6.38
CA TYR A 402 -25.87 -21.30 7.21
C TYR A 402 -25.23 -22.27 8.19
N THR A 403 -25.31 -21.98 9.48
CA THR A 403 -24.82 -22.86 10.54
C THR A 403 -25.98 -23.22 11.45
N SER A 404 -26.06 -24.51 11.82
CA SER A 404 -26.93 -25.00 12.90
C SER A 404 -26.26 -24.93 14.28
N THR A 405 -24.98 -24.56 14.30
CA THR A 405 -24.14 -24.39 15.49
C THR A 405 -23.34 -23.11 15.34
N GLY A 406 -23.63 -22.10 16.16
CA GLY A 406 -22.88 -20.85 16.19
C GLY A 406 -21.69 -20.93 17.14
N HIS A 407 -20.53 -20.46 16.68
CA HIS A 407 -19.36 -20.30 17.54
C HIS A 407 -19.29 -18.85 18.05
N ASP A 408 -19.27 -18.66 19.36
CA ASP A 408 -18.84 -17.42 20.00
C ASP A 408 -17.30 -17.36 19.91
N HIS A 409 -16.78 -16.55 18.98
CA HIS A 409 -15.34 -16.38 18.76
C HIS A 409 -14.62 -15.70 19.95
N VAL A 410 -15.38 -15.10 20.89
CA VAL A 410 -14.85 -14.33 22.02
C VAL A 410 -14.76 -15.18 23.29
N HIS A 411 -15.74 -16.05 23.55
CA HIS A 411 -15.77 -16.86 24.79
C HIS A 411 -15.58 -18.37 24.58
N GLY A 412 -15.42 -18.84 23.34
CA GLY A 412 -15.27 -20.26 23.02
C GLY A 412 -16.51 -21.11 23.38
N ARG A 413 -17.66 -20.48 23.63
CA ARG A 413 -18.92 -21.17 23.92
C ARG A 413 -19.70 -21.38 22.64
N ILE A 414 -20.00 -22.64 22.35
CA ILE A 414 -20.84 -23.02 21.21
C ILE A 414 -22.29 -22.72 21.59
N GLN A 415 -22.89 -21.70 20.97
CA GLN A 415 -24.33 -21.44 21.11
C GLN A 415 -25.03 -22.02 19.89
N ILE A 416 -25.87 -23.04 20.12
CA ILE A 416 -26.69 -23.65 19.08
C ILE A 416 -27.75 -22.63 18.67
N HIS A 417 -27.60 -22.02 17.51
CA HIS A 417 -28.64 -21.23 16.87
C HIS A 417 -28.74 -21.68 15.40
N ASN A 418 -29.97 -21.82 14.92
CA ASN A 418 -30.23 -22.06 13.50
C ASN A 418 -30.32 -20.69 12.82
N GLY A 419 -29.39 -20.37 11.92
CA GLY A 419 -29.42 -19.10 11.21
C GLY A 419 -28.26 -18.94 10.23
N TYR A 420 -28.26 -17.80 9.53
CA TYR A 420 -27.10 -17.37 8.76
C TYR A 420 -26.13 -16.65 9.70
N GLN A 421 -24.87 -17.10 9.70
CA GLN A 421 -23.78 -16.42 10.38
C GLN A 421 -22.82 -15.87 9.31
N LEU A 422 -22.34 -14.64 9.49
CA LEU A 422 -21.25 -14.13 8.67
C LEU A 422 -19.93 -14.67 9.20
N GLU A 423 -19.24 -15.45 8.38
CA GLU A 423 -17.90 -15.94 8.69
C GLU A 423 -16.87 -14.99 8.05
N GLN A 424 -15.84 -14.58 8.80
CA GLN A 424 -14.72 -13.83 8.22
C GLN A 424 -13.94 -14.73 7.25
N VAL A 425 -13.71 -14.27 6.01
CA VAL A 425 -13.02 -15.07 4.98
C VAL A 425 -11.87 -14.30 4.35
N ASN A 426 -10.74 -14.97 4.15
CA ASN A 426 -9.63 -14.44 3.37
C ASN A 426 -9.77 -14.87 1.91
N HIS A 427 -10.34 -14.00 1.08
CA HIS A 427 -10.56 -14.31 -0.33
C HIS A 427 -9.27 -14.31 -1.14
N SER A 428 -9.20 -15.25 -2.07
CA SER A 428 -8.07 -15.37 -3.00
C SER A 428 -8.24 -14.42 -4.19
N LEU A 429 -7.11 -14.04 -4.80
CA LEU A 429 -7.13 -13.22 -6.01
C LEU A 429 -7.88 -13.92 -7.15
N LEU A 430 -7.71 -15.24 -7.31
CA LEU A 430 -8.37 -15.97 -8.39
C LEU A 430 -9.89 -16.04 -8.19
N GLU A 431 -10.37 -16.20 -6.95
CA GLU A 431 -11.79 -16.13 -6.63
C GLU A 431 -12.36 -14.75 -7.00
N MET A 432 -11.64 -13.69 -6.63
CA MET A 432 -12.00 -12.32 -7.02
C MET A 432 -11.85 -12.02 -8.50
N LEU A 433 -11.07 -12.80 -9.26
CA LEU A 433 -10.99 -12.70 -10.72
C LEU A 433 -12.00 -13.59 -11.45
N LYS A 434 -12.70 -14.47 -10.75
CA LYS A 434 -13.67 -15.39 -11.36
C LYS A 434 -14.78 -14.57 -12.07
N PRO A 435 -15.05 -14.86 -13.35
CA PRO A 435 -16.17 -14.28 -14.07
C PRO A 435 -17.49 -14.78 -13.47
N GLU A 436 -18.54 -13.97 -13.54
CA GLU A 436 -19.88 -14.48 -13.29
C GLU A 436 -20.23 -15.41 -14.44
N GLY A 437 -20.43 -16.69 -14.15
CA GLY A 437 -20.95 -17.62 -15.14
C GLY A 437 -22.29 -17.11 -15.68
N LYS A 438 -22.63 -17.47 -16.91
CA LYS A 438 -23.97 -17.22 -17.49
C LYS A 438 -25.12 -17.92 -16.71
N SER A 439 -24.82 -18.63 -15.61
CA SER A 439 -25.78 -19.38 -14.80
C SER A 439 -26.53 -18.54 -13.76
N PHE A 440 -26.33 -17.22 -13.70
CA PHE A 440 -27.31 -16.32 -13.07
C PHE A 440 -28.55 -16.07 -13.96
N SER A 441 -28.70 -16.82 -15.06
CA SER A 441 -30.00 -17.00 -15.69
C SER A 441 -30.82 -17.98 -14.84
N ASN A 442 -32.06 -17.60 -14.54
CA ASN A 442 -32.96 -18.11 -13.50
C ASN A 442 -33.28 -19.64 -13.52
N SER A 443 -32.58 -20.47 -14.29
CA SER A 443 -32.86 -21.90 -14.44
C SER A 443 -31.88 -22.84 -13.73
N ASP A 444 -30.68 -22.39 -13.35
CA ASP A 444 -29.65 -23.25 -12.73
C ASP A 444 -29.34 -22.87 -11.27
N ALA A 445 -30.40 -22.68 -10.47
CA ALA A 445 -30.34 -22.34 -9.05
C ALA A 445 -29.59 -23.36 -8.17
N ASN A 446 -29.20 -24.51 -8.72
CA ASN A 446 -28.55 -25.60 -8.00
C ASN A 446 -27.03 -25.69 -8.21
N LEU A 447 -26.41 -24.85 -9.08
CA LEU A 447 -24.98 -24.99 -9.42
C LEU A 447 -24.06 -23.81 -9.00
N SER A 448 -24.60 -22.70 -8.50
CA SER A 448 -23.77 -21.66 -7.87
C SER A 448 -23.80 -21.82 -6.34
N LEU A 449 -23.05 -22.81 -5.83
CA LEU A 449 -23.03 -23.21 -4.41
C LEU A 449 -22.40 -22.18 -3.44
N LEU A 450 -21.79 -21.09 -3.92
CA LEU A 450 -21.04 -20.16 -3.07
C LEU A 450 -21.84 -18.87 -2.82
N PRO A 451 -22.11 -18.51 -1.55
CA PRO A 451 -22.75 -17.26 -1.20
C PRO A 451 -21.90 -16.03 -1.57
N PRO A 452 -22.52 -14.86 -1.78
CA PRO A 452 -21.81 -13.65 -2.16
C PRO A 452 -20.84 -13.20 -1.08
N ILE A 453 -19.75 -12.58 -1.52
CA ILE A 453 -18.76 -11.95 -0.66
C ILE A 453 -19.29 -10.59 -0.23
N VAL A 454 -19.41 -10.40 1.08
CA VAL A 454 -19.83 -9.14 1.70
C VAL A 454 -18.57 -8.43 2.19
N VAL A 455 -18.24 -7.31 1.56
CA VAL A 455 -17.11 -6.47 1.95
C VAL A 455 -17.64 -5.32 2.78
N MET A 456 -17.29 -5.28 4.06
CA MET A 456 -17.62 -4.16 4.94
C MET A 456 -16.46 -3.19 5.01
N VAL A 457 -16.74 -1.92 4.75
CA VAL A 457 -15.77 -0.82 4.83
C VAL A 457 -16.28 0.21 5.83
N HIS A 458 -15.47 0.49 6.84
CA HIS A 458 -15.68 1.61 7.76
C HIS A 458 -14.57 2.64 7.58
N ILE A 459 -14.93 3.91 7.49
CA ILE A 459 -14.00 5.03 7.26
C ILE A 459 -14.11 5.98 8.44
N LYS A 460 -12.99 6.29 9.09
CA LYS A 460 -12.92 7.25 10.20
C LYS A 460 -11.95 8.38 9.87
N LYS A 461 -12.37 9.63 10.07
CA LYS A 461 -11.55 10.83 9.92
C LYS A 461 -10.77 11.13 11.20
N HIS A 462 -9.49 11.46 11.05
CA HIS A 462 -8.64 11.95 12.12
C HIS A 462 -7.94 13.25 11.72
N GLU A 463 -7.86 14.21 12.64
CA GLU A 463 -7.12 15.44 12.39
C GLU A 463 -5.60 15.16 12.32
N LEU A 464 -4.96 15.62 11.25
CA LEU A 464 -3.53 15.48 11.06
C LEU A 464 -2.74 16.49 11.88
N GLY A 465 -3.29 17.69 12.10
CA GLY A 465 -2.62 18.81 12.79
C GLY A 465 -2.00 18.43 14.13
N PRO A 466 -2.75 17.78 15.05
CA PRO A 466 -2.22 17.32 16.33
C PRO A 466 -1.07 16.32 16.22
N LEU A 467 -1.00 15.52 15.13
CA LEU A 467 -0.01 14.45 14.95
C LEU A 467 1.35 14.96 14.46
N LEU A 468 1.38 16.05 13.68
CA LEU A 468 2.61 16.60 13.08
C LEU A 468 3.73 16.92 14.11
N PRO A 469 3.46 17.57 15.26
CA PRO A 469 4.50 17.92 16.23
C PRO A 469 4.91 16.77 17.17
N ILE A 470 4.16 15.65 17.19
CA ILE A 470 4.33 14.54 18.15
C ILE A 470 5.66 13.80 17.93
N LYS A 471 6.25 13.27 19.00
CA LYS A 471 7.47 12.42 18.99
C LYS A 471 7.18 11.01 18.48
N GLY A 472 8.22 10.30 18.01
CA GLY A 472 8.13 8.92 17.51
C GLY A 472 7.36 7.98 18.44
N ARG A 473 7.83 7.77 19.68
CA ARG A 473 7.19 6.88 20.67
C ARG A 473 5.71 7.22 20.96
N ASN A 474 5.33 8.50 20.89
CA ASN A 474 3.93 8.90 21.11
C ASN A 474 3.07 8.68 19.86
N LEU A 475 3.65 8.77 18.65
CA LEU A 475 2.98 8.37 17.41
C LEU A 475 2.79 6.85 17.35
N GLU A 476 3.74 6.08 17.88
CA GLU A 476 3.63 4.62 18.02
C GLU A 476 2.43 4.27 18.90
N LYS A 477 2.37 4.85 20.11
CA LYS A 477 1.23 4.68 21.02
C LYS A 477 -0.09 5.13 20.42
N TRP A 478 -0.10 6.24 19.68
CA TRP A 478 -1.31 6.71 19.01
C TRP A 478 -1.78 5.69 17.96
N LEU A 479 -0.87 5.14 17.17
CA LEU A 479 -1.19 4.12 16.16
C LEU A 479 -1.65 2.82 16.84
N GLU A 480 -0.98 2.39 17.90
CA GLU A 480 -1.37 1.21 18.69
C GLU A 480 -2.79 1.36 19.27
N PHE A 481 -3.13 2.55 19.77
CA PHE A 481 -4.49 2.86 20.22
C PHE A 481 -5.52 2.83 19.08
N GLN A 482 -5.19 3.34 17.88
CA GLN A 482 -6.11 3.20 16.73
C GLN A 482 -6.32 1.73 16.36
N TRP A 483 -5.26 0.90 16.44
CA TRP A 483 -5.36 -0.53 16.19
C TRP A 483 -6.25 -1.24 17.20
N TYR A 484 -6.18 -0.86 18.47
CA TYR A 484 -7.07 -1.37 19.50
C TYR A 484 -8.54 -1.01 19.22
N GLU A 485 -8.80 0.24 18.84
CA GLU A 485 -10.15 0.68 18.47
C GLU A 485 -10.68 -0.06 17.23
N LYS A 486 -9.83 -0.36 16.25
CA LYS A 486 -10.21 -1.20 15.10
C LYS A 486 -10.54 -2.62 15.50
N ASP A 487 -9.73 -3.24 16.34
CA ASP A 487 -9.95 -4.61 16.82
C ASP A 487 -11.34 -4.71 17.48
N ARG A 488 -11.64 -3.75 18.35
CA ARG A 488 -12.94 -3.62 19.03
C ARG A 488 -14.09 -3.31 18.08
N LEU A 489 -13.86 -2.48 17.06
CA LEU A 489 -14.87 -2.20 16.03
C LEU A 489 -15.23 -3.48 15.27
N ILE A 490 -14.23 -4.26 14.86
CA ILE A 490 -14.44 -5.54 14.17
C ILE A 490 -15.23 -6.50 15.07
N ASP A 491 -14.87 -6.62 16.35
CA ASP A 491 -15.63 -7.42 17.31
C ASP A 491 -17.08 -6.95 17.44
N SER A 492 -17.32 -5.63 17.45
CA SER A 492 -18.67 -5.08 17.56
C SER A 492 -19.51 -5.37 16.32
N ILE A 493 -18.90 -5.33 15.14
CA ILE A 493 -19.54 -5.67 13.86
C ILE A 493 -19.91 -7.15 13.86
N GLU A 494 -19.01 -8.04 14.28
CA GLU A 494 -19.30 -9.47 14.37
C GLU A 494 -20.43 -9.80 15.33
N ASN A 495 -20.41 -9.20 16.53
CA ASN A 495 -21.42 -9.45 17.55
C ASN A 495 -22.77 -8.77 17.24
N GLY A 496 -22.75 -7.67 16.48
CA GLY A 496 -23.92 -6.88 16.12
C GLY A 496 -24.74 -7.47 14.96
N ILE A 497 -24.15 -8.33 14.13
CA ILE A 497 -24.83 -8.89 12.96
C ILE A 497 -25.68 -10.09 13.38
N ARG A 498 -26.94 -9.81 13.73
CA ARG A 498 -27.99 -10.83 13.83
C ARG A 498 -28.71 -10.92 12.49
N ILE A 499 -28.36 -11.90 11.66
CA ILE A 499 -29.16 -12.21 10.47
C ILE A 499 -30.41 -12.94 10.98
N LYS A 500 -31.55 -12.24 10.97
CA LYS A 500 -32.86 -12.82 11.28
C LYS A 500 -33.39 -13.65 10.11
#